data_AF-A0A090AG71-F1
#
_entry.id   AF-A0A090AG71-F1
#
_cell.length_a   1.000
_cell.length_b   1.000
_cell.length_c   1.000
_cell.angle_alpha   90.00
_cell.angle_beta   90.00
_cell.angle_gamma   90.00
#
_symmetry.space_group_name_H-M   'P 1'
#
loop_
_entity.id
_entity.type
_entity.pdbx_description
1 polymer ?
#
loop_
_entity_poly.entity_id
_entity_poly.type
_entity_poly.pdbx_seq_one_letter_code
_entity_poly.pdbx_strand_id
1 'polypeptide(L)'
;MMKRYVSSFLFIWLNLFLFLSVVQAAEWEVQSRSIQFQAVWGSAKNDVFTLGHHGVIFHYDGVNWKEMDTGTVSNLYGLWGSSG
;
A
#
# COMPACT_ATOMS: atom_id res chain seq x y z
N MET A 1 42.54 35.24 -11.42
CA MET A 1 41.33 35.29 -12.28
C MET A 1 40.82 33.87 -12.45
N MET A 2 39.53 33.66 -12.16
CA MET A 2 38.96 32.42 -11.61
C MET A 2 38.82 31.26 -12.60
N LYS A 3 39.08 30.05 -12.09
CA LYS A 3 38.87 28.77 -12.78
C LYS A 3 37.37 28.44 -12.80
N ARG A 4 36.91 27.98 -13.97
CA ARG A 4 35.52 27.67 -14.33
C ARG A 4 34.92 26.56 -13.44
N TYR A 5 33.86 26.87 -12.69
CA TYR A 5 33.05 25.92 -11.92
C TYR A 5 31.60 25.92 -12.42
N VAL A 6 31.35 25.45 -13.65
CA VAL A 6 29.97 25.35 -14.16
C VAL A 6 29.60 23.95 -14.63
N SER A 7 30.53 23.00 -14.67
CA SER A 7 30.23 21.63 -15.15
C SER A 7 29.85 20.65 -14.03
N SER A 8 30.10 20.94 -12.76
CA SER A 8 29.94 19.95 -11.68
C SER A 8 28.51 19.88 -11.11
N PHE A 9 27.79 21.01 -11.09
CA PHE A 9 26.42 21.05 -10.57
C PHE A 9 25.42 20.31 -11.47
N LEU A 10 25.56 20.42 -12.80
CA LEU A 10 24.69 19.71 -13.74
C LEU A 10 24.90 18.18 -13.69
N PHE A 11 26.14 17.74 -13.46
CA PHE A 11 26.48 16.32 -13.35
C PHE A 11 25.99 15.70 -12.03
N ILE A 12 26.09 16.42 -10.91
CA ILE A 12 25.53 15.96 -9.63
C ILE A 12 24.01 15.91 -9.73
N TRP A 13 23.39 16.91 -10.35
CA TRP A 13 21.94 16.97 -10.52
C TRP A 13 21.40 15.86 -11.44
N LEU A 14 22.11 15.57 -12.55
CA LEU A 14 21.74 14.49 -13.48
C LEU A 14 21.93 13.09 -12.86
N ASN A 15 22.98 12.87 -12.07
CA ASN A 15 23.20 11.59 -11.37
C ASN A 15 22.22 11.40 -10.20
N LEU A 16 21.86 12.48 -9.50
CA LEU A 16 20.83 12.45 -8.45
C LEU A 16 19.45 12.13 -9.03
N PHE A 17 19.11 12.72 -10.19
CA PHE A 17 17.84 12.46 -10.89
C PHE A 17 17.74 11.04 -11.44
N LEU A 18 18.84 10.47 -11.95
CA LEU A 18 18.90 9.08 -12.42
C LEU A 18 18.85 8.07 -11.26
N PHE A 19 19.47 8.35 -10.12
CA PHE A 19 19.36 7.50 -8.92
C PHE A 19 17.95 7.49 -8.31
N LEU A 20 17.25 8.63 -8.36
CA LEU A 20 15.82 8.72 -7.98
C LEU A 20 14.89 7.93 -8.90
N SER A 21 15.32 7.58 -10.12
CA SER A 21 14.51 6.82 -11.09
C SER A 21 14.70 5.30 -11.04
N VAL A 22 15.71 4.79 -10.32
CA VAL A 22 16.11 3.36 -10.37
C VAL A 22 15.83 2.60 -9.08
N VAL A 23 15.43 3.26 -7.99
CA VAL A 23 14.97 2.56 -6.78
C VAL A 23 13.45 2.61 -6.71
N GLN A 24 12.78 1.86 -7.58
CA GLN A 24 11.44 1.37 -7.25
C GLN A 24 11.61 0.05 -6.49
N ALA A 25 12.30 0.10 -5.34
CA ALA A 25 12.19 -0.99 -4.38
C ALA A 25 10.75 -1.00 -3.85
N ALA A 26 10.27 -2.15 -3.37
CA ALA A 26 8.97 -2.24 -2.72
C ALA A 26 8.98 -1.41 -1.43
N GLU A 27 8.73 -0.11 -1.56
CA GLU A 27 8.56 0.81 -0.45
C GLU A 27 7.12 0.75 0.02
N TRP A 28 6.91 0.77 1.34
CA TRP A 28 5.58 0.79 1.92
C TRP A 28 4.93 2.15 1.64
N GLU A 29 4.01 2.20 0.67
CA GLU A 29 3.17 3.35 0.44
C GLU A 29 1.88 3.24 1.27
N VAL A 30 1.58 4.29 2.05
CA VAL A 30 0.32 4.35 2.80
C VAL A 30 -0.83 4.60 1.83
N GLN A 31 -1.64 3.56 1.60
CA GLN A 31 -2.91 3.71 0.90
C GLN A 31 -3.93 4.36 1.83
N SER A 32 -4.05 5.69 1.75
CA SER A 32 -5.04 6.44 2.53
C SER A 32 -6.43 6.28 1.92
N ARG A 33 -7.12 5.20 2.28
CA ARG A 33 -8.56 5.06 2.01
C ARG A 33 -9.33 5.69 3.17
N SER A 34 -10.37 6.46 2.88
CA SER A 34 -11.24 7.10 3.89
C SER A 34 -12.13 6.11 4.66
N ILE A 35 -11.80 4.82 4.62
CA ILE A 35 -12.53 3.72 5.26
C ILE A 35 -11.76 3.35 6.53
N GLN A 36 -12.45 3.42 7.66
CA GLN A 36 -11.90 2.93 8.93
C GLN A 36 -12.08 1.42 9.00
N PHE A 37 -10.95 0.69 9.00
CA PHE A 37 -10.92 -0.75 9.22
C PHE A 37 -10.99 -1.07 10.71
N GLN A 38 -11.81 -2.05 11.08
CA GLN A 38 -12.10 -2.43 12.46
C GLN A 38 -11.46 -3.76 12.85
N ALA A 39 -11.28 -4.69 11.90
CA ALA A 39 -10.69 -5.99 12.17
C ALA A 39 -9.96 -6.56 10.95
N VAL A 40 -8.99 -7.43 11.22
CA VAL A 40 -8.25 -8.24 10.26
C VAL A 40 -8.23 -9.69 10.73
N TRP A 41 -8.40 -10.63 9.80
CA TRP A 41 -8.26 -12.06 10.04
C TRP A 41 -7.59 -12.71 8.83
N GLY A 42 -6.77 -13.73 9.03
CA GLY A 42 -6.17 -14.46 7.92
C GLY A 42 -5.92 -15.93 8.27
N SER A 43 -6.12 -16.79 7.28
CA SER A 43 -5.89 -18.23 7.40
C SER A 43 -4.56 -18.66 6.78
N ALA A 44 -4.10 -17.94 5.74
CA ALA A 44 -2.90 -18.23 4.98
C ALA A 44 -2.30 -16.95 4.37
N LYS A 45 -1.09 -17.05 3.80
CA LYS A 45 -0.38 -15.93 3.15
C LYS A 45 -1.15 -15.25 2.01
N ASN A 46 -2.11 -15.97 1.44
CA ASN A 46 -2.93 -15.60 0.29
C ASN A 46 -4.43 -15.64 0.63
N ASP A 47 -4.75 -15.61 1.92
CA ASP A 47 -6.12 -15.65 2.41
C ASP A 47 -6.23 -14.78 3.66
N VAL A 48 -6.33 -13.48 3.44
CA VAL A 48 -6.47 -12.46 4.50
C VAL A 48 -7.69 -11.60 4.21
N PHE A 49 -8.44 -11.30 5.25
CA PHE A 49 -9.64 -10.49 5.19
C PHE A 49 -9.53 -9.29 6.11
N THR A 50 -10.03 -8.15 5.66
CA THR A 50 -10.25 -6.97 6.51
C THR A 50 -11.69 -6.52 6.39
N LEU A 51 -12.20 -5.91 7.45
CA LEU A 51 -13.52 -5.31 7.45
C LEU A 51 -13.52 -3.95 8.13
N GLY A 52 -14.55 -3.15 7.84
CA GLY A 52 -14.62 -1.81 8.38
C GLY A 52 -16.00 -1.18 8.31
N HIS A 53 -15.99 0.15 8.36
CA HIS A 53 -17.20 0.95 8.23
C HIS A 53 -17.86 0.80 6.86
N HIS A 54 -19.15 1.13 6.79
CA HIS A 54 -19.96 1.04 5.58
C HIS A 54 -20.12 -0.39 5.02
N GLY A 55 -20.00 -1.40 5.86
CA GLY A 55 -20.15 -2.79 5.44
C GLY A 55 -19.07 -3.27 4.48
N VAL A 56 -17.90 -2.61 4.44
CA VAL A 56 -16.86 -2.96 3.47
C VAL A 56 -16.02 -4.12 4.01
N ILE A 57 -15.85 -5.15 3.18
CA ILE A 57 -14.91 -6.24 3.39
C ILE A 57 -13.91 -6.25 2.23
N PHE A 58 -12.63 -6.42 2.53
CA PHE A 58 -11.61 -6.77 1.54
C PHE A 58 -11.05 -8.16 1.77
N HIS A 59 -10.76 -8.85 0.68
CA HIS A 59 -10.04 -10.12 0.65
C HIS A 59 -8.74 -9.97 -0.13
N TYR A 60 -7.64 -10.40 0.48
CA TYR A 60 -6.33 -10.48 -0.13
C TYR A 60 -6.07 -11.89 -0.64
N ASP A 61 -5.89 -12.04 -1.95
CA ASP A 61 -5.67 -13.32 -2.63
C ASP A 61 -4.20 -13.70 -2.78
N GLY A 62 -3.28 -13.00 -2.09
CA GLY A 62 -1.84 -13.17 -2.22
C GLY A 62 -1.21 -12.27 -3.29
N VAL A 63 -2.02 -11.54 -4.06
CA VAL A 63 -1.54 -10.57 -5.05
C VAL A 63 -2.25 -9.24 -4.88
N ASN A 64 -3.58 -9.24 -4.77
CA ASN A 64 -4.41 -8.04 -4.72
C ASN A 64 -5.44 -8.10 -3.60
N TRP A 65 -5.82 -6.92 -3.10
CA TRP A 65 -7.00 -6.74 -2.27
C TRP A 65 -8.23 -6.52 -3.16
N LYS A 66 -9.28 -7.32 -2.97
CA LYS A 66 -10.56 -7.23 -3.68
C LYS A 66 -11.68 -6.87 -2.71
N GLU A 67 -12.50 -5.90 -3.08
CA GLU A 67 -13.70 -5.54 -2.32
C GLU A 67 -14.77 -6.62 -2.49
N MET A 68 -15.43 -6.98 -1.40
CA MET A 68 -16.54 -7.93 -1.40
C MET A 68 -17.82 -7.18 -1.03
N ASP A 69 -18.87 -7.40 -1.83
CA ASP A 69 -20.21 -6.93 -1.48
C ASP A 69 -20.74 -7.72 -0.29
N THR A 70 -21.21 -7.02 0.73
CA THR A 70 -21.78 -7.59 1.95
C THR A 70 -23.30 -7.47 2.02
N GLY A 71 -23.91 -6.75 1.07
CA GLY A 71 -25.35 -6.46 1.07
C GLY A 71 -25.79 -5.53 2.19
N THR A 72 -24.86 -4.89 2.92
CA THR A 72 -25.16 -3.95 4.00
C THR A 72 -24.20 -2.77 3.98
N VAL A 73 -24.66 -1.64 4.54
CA VAL A 73 -23.82 -0.46 4.81
C VAL A 73 -23.55 -0.30 6.31
N SER A 74 -24.00 -1.24 7.13
CA SER A 74 -23.74 -1.23 8.57
C SER A 74 -22.26 -1.48 8.86
N ASN A 75 -21.74 -0.84 9.91
CA ASN A 75 -20.38 -1.07 10.35
C ASN A 75 -20.19 -2.51 10.83
N LEU A 76 -19.10 -3.12 10.40
CA LEU A 76 -18.70 -4.44 10.84
C LEU A 76 -17.59 -4.28 11.89
N TYR A 77 -17.69 -5.04 12.99
CA TYR A 77 -16.82 -4.87 14.16
C TYR A 77 -15.99 -6.10 14.51
N GLY A 78 -16.27 -7.25 13.91
CA GLY A 78 -15.62 -8.50 14.26
C GLY A 78 -15.57 -9.47 13.10
N LEU A 79 -14.42 -10.10 12.93
CA LEU A 79 -14.16 -11.13 11.94
C LEU A 79 -13.51 -12.32 12.61
N TRP A 80 -14.01 -13.52 12.33
CA TRP A 80 -13.45 -14.76 12.85
C TRP A 80 -13.55 -15.87 11.79
N GLY A 81 -12.65 -16.83 11.87
CA GLY A 81 -12.64 -18.03 11.06
C GLY A 81 -11.65 -19.06 11.61
N SER A 82 -11.67 -20.27 11.07
CA SER A 82 -10.68 -21.32 11.36
C SER A 82 -9.61 -21.38 10.28
N SER A 83 -8.35 -21.53 10.67
CA SER A 83 -7.27 -21.93 9.75
C SER A 83 -7.29 -23.44 9.54
N GLY A 84 -7.18 -23.87 8.29
CA GLY A 84 -7.05 -25.29 7.90
C GLY A 84 -5.61 -25.74 7.75
#